data_AF-A0A1I5S7P2-F1
#
_entry.id   AF-A0A1I5S7P2-F1
#
_cell.length_a   1.000
_cell.length_b   1.000
_cell.length_c   1.000
_cell.angle_alpha   90.00
_cell.angle_beta   90.00
_cell.angle_gamma   90.00
#
_symmetry.space_group_name_H-M   'P 1'
#
loop_
_entity.id
_entity.type
_entity.pdbx_description
1 polymer ?
#
loop_
_entity_poly.entity_id
_entity_poly.type
_entity_poly.pdbx_seq_one_letter_code
_entity_poly.pdbx_strand_id
1 'polypeptide(L)'
;MLCPSCGTRNNYYHRYCYNCGYKLITDQEEIKSHEKEQPQKPEVEQPSIDEKTADQDLDLDYLFKADKKSVWDDEDLDWFFEEPDYTQQFPLRRHRKDKGSSLAKRTAKICATIIVLAVLLFIGYIIVDQISRTDDKATGYGSRIMASTFVEATTIDGKPAHRIIVNTSNGEKVEALGKVYPVINGKAEIVYEDAFLYSYFSQGQQKDEIEAQLDITIYGEGLPEAKERVTFTLNTPLSPLTLIQPASGEAIVEGKKYRIILKVEPGSQVFINGNNYSDLVDQEGRLEKDIEVPDAPENVYEIRVSTRGYADHIRNIVLKREVMEFPLTINQSIPVQTTDEWAKITGTTDPQAVLEVSLETRSQPRVDPKTGNFTLYVRADAPGYTPCTITAHVEGKDDAKLNLVIERQTNESEYTRRAWALNYNQLKSDPDLHNGRIFVFEGVVKDIIALGDKNAFTVDVSGNSSSPQLVYIEHWGNISIRSGNKVRIFGNRWGNHEDMPRILAKYVYRY
;
A
#
# COMPACT_ATOMS: atom_id res chain seq x y z
N MET A 1 8.47 17.17 -49.97
CA MET A 1 9.63 18.08 -50.05
C MET A 1 10.92 17.29 -49.83
N LEU A 2 12.03 17.65 -50.48
CA LEU A 2 13.34 17.00 -50.25
C LEU A 2 14.18 17.89 -49.34
N CYS A 3 14.84 17.30 -48.34
CA CYS A 3 15.71 18.04 -47.44
C CYS A 3 16.98 18.50 -48.19
N PRO A 4 17.31 19.80 -48.21
CA PRO A 4 18.51 20.29 -48.91
C PRO A 4 19.82 19.87 -48.22
N SER A 5 19.78 19.51 -46.94
CA SER A 5 20.96 19.07 -46.19
C SER A 5 21.29 17.58 -46.40
N CYS A 6 20.30 16.70 -46.47
CA CYS A 6 20.54 15.25 -46.52
C CYS A 6 19.81 14.50 -47.65
N GLY A 7 19.08 15.21 -48.52
CA GLY A 7 18.33 14.63 -49.63
C GLY A 7 17.12 13.77 -49.24
N THR A 8 16.80 13.67 -47.96
CA THR A 8 15.69 12.82 -47.49
C THR A 8 14.33 13.42 -47.89
N ARG A 9 13.42 12.57 -48.38
CA ARG A 9 12.07 12.98 -48.78
C ARG A 9 11.16 13.08 -47.55
N ASN A 10 10.68 14.27 -47.25
CA ASN A 10 9.81 14.62 -46.14
C ASN A 10 8.39 14.96 -46.64
N ASN A 11 7.37 14.73 -45.82
CA ASN A 11 6.00 15.20 -46.09
C ASN A 11 5.91 16.73 -46.00
N TYR A 12 4.98 17.33 -46.74
CA TYR A 12 4.90 18.79 -46.96
C TYR A 12 4.56 19.61 -45.70
N TYR A 13 4.04 18.98 -44.64
CA TYR A 13 3.70 19.63 -43.37
C TYR A 13 4.82 19.59 -42.32
N HIS A 14 5.95 18.92 -42.60
CA HIS A 14 7.06 18.88 -41.66
C HIS A 14 7.89 20.17 -41.72
N ARG A 15 7.99 20.86 -40.58
CA ARG A 15 8.83 22.05 -40.41
C ARG A 15 10.33 21.74 -40.35
N TYR A 16 10.69 20.50 -40.01
CA TYR A 16 12.07 20.02 -39.88
C TYR A 16 12.21 18.64 -40.53
N CYS A 17 13.40 18.33 -41.04
CA CYS A 17 13.69 17.04 -41.65
C CYS A 17 13.67 15.93 -40.59
N TYR A 18 12.86 14.88 -40.78
CA TYR A 18 12.77 13.79 -39.78
C TYR A 18 14.08 13.02 -39.61
N ASN A 19 14.94 13.01 -40.65
CA ASN A 19 16.20 12.28 -40.61
C ASN A 19 17.37 13.10 -40.01
N CYS A 20 17.56 14.37 -40.40
CA CYS A 20 18.71 15.17 -39.96
C CYS A 20 18.38 16.44 -39.15
N GLY A 21 17.09 16.73 -38.91
CA GLY A 21 16.66 17.90 -38.13
C GLY A 21 16.76 19.26 -38.84
N TYR A 22 17.18 19.31 -40.11
CA TYR A 22 17.30 20.56 -40.87
C TYR A 22 15.93 21.24 -41.08
N LYS A 23 15.79 22.55 -40.80
CA LYS A 23 14.54 23.32 -40.97
C LYS A 23 14.16 23.38 -42.45
N LEU A 24 12.96 22.90 -42.78
CA LEU A 24 12.50 22.72 -44.15
C LEU A 24 11.63 23.87 -44.66
N ILE A 25 11.06 24.67 -43.77
CA ILE A 25 10.18 25.80 -44.10
C ILE A 25 10.77 27.07 -43.47
N THR A 26 11.17 28.03 -44.29
CA THR A 26 11.58 29.39 -43.86
C THR A 26 10.36 30.32 -43.91
N ASP A 27 10.20 31.16 -42.89
CA ASP A 27 8.96 31.90 -42.55
C ASP A 27 8.59 33.04 -43.53
N GLN A 28 8.88 32.93 -44.83
CA GLN A 28 8.59 33.98 -45.83
C GLN A 28 8.06 33.53 -47.20
N GLU A 29 7.64 32.28 -47.38
CA GLU A 29 7.00 31.85 -48.65
C GLU A 29 5.64 31.18 -48.41
N GLU A 30 4.69 31.97 -47.91
CA GLU A 30 3.32 31.81 -48.38
C GLU A 30 3.19 32.61 -49.68
N ILE A 31 2.82 31.93 -50.78
CA ILE A 31 1.74 32.29 -51.72
C ILE A 31 1.96 31.57 -53.09
N LYS A 32 0.91 30.86 -53.53
CA LYS A 32 0.45 30.48 -54.90
C LYS A 32 0.60 29.04 -55.38
N SER A 33 -0.56 28.40 -55.57
CA SER A 33 -1.22 28.14 -56.89
C SER A 33 -2.37 27.12 -56.67
N HIS A 34 -3.49 27.07 -57.39
CA HIS A 34 -4.33 27.99 -58.18
C HIS A 34 -5.45 27.09 -58.76
N GLU A 35 -6.73 27.39 -58.51
CA GLU A 35 -7.85 27.09 -59.44
C GLU A 35 -9.06 27.93 -58.98
N LYS A 36 -9.21 29.19 -59.42
CA LYS A 36 -9.97 29.69 -60.59
C LYS A 36 -11.42 29.19 -60.70
N GLU A 37 -12.36 30.02 -60.23
CA GLU A 37 -13.44 30.59 -61.05
C GLU A 37 -13.96 31.92 -60.44
N GLN A 38 -14.53 32.77 -61.28
CA GLN A 38 -14.56 34.25 -61.21
C GLN A 38 -16.01 34.78 -61.00
N PRO A 39 -16.30 36.11 -60.95
CA PRO A 39 -16.83 36.78 -59.76
C PRO A 39 -18.19 37.49 -59.93
N GLN A 40 -18.77 38.00 -58.83
CA GLN A 40 -19.60 39.22 -58.84
C GLN A 40 -19.55 39.93 -57.44
N LYS A 41 -19.31 41.25 -57.46
CA LYS A 41 -19.36 42.28 -56.39
C LYS A 41 -20.26 43.42 -56.96
N PRO A 42 -20.66 44.51 -56.25
CA PRO A 42 -20.42 44.91 -54.85
C PRO A 42 -21.59 45.66 -54.13
N GLU A 43 -21.43 45.93 -52.82
CA GLU A 43 -21.76 47.19 -52.08
C GLU A 43 -21.43 46.93 -50.59
N VAL A 44 -20.37 47.47 -49.95
CA VAL A 44 -20.04 48.86 -49.53
C VAL A 44 -21.10 49.48 -48.61
N GLU A 45 -20.83 49.47 -47.30
CA GLU A 45 -20.77 50.68 -46.45
C GLU A 45 -20.24 50.33 -45.03
N GLN A 46 -19.03 50.83 -44.72
CA GLN A 46 -18.66 51.37 -43.40
C GLN A 46 -18.79 52.91 -43.51
N PRO A 47 -18.57 53.78 -42.49
CA PRO A 47 -18.09 53.56 -41.11
C PRO A 47 -18.82 54.43 -40.04
N SER A 48 -18.45 54.31 -38.77
CA SER A 48 -17.94 55.46 -38.00
C SER A 48 -17.34 55.05 -36.66
N ILE A 49 -16.10 55.51 -36.51
CA ILE A 49 -15.24 55.55 -35.33
C ILE A 49 -15.80 56.56 -34.32
N ASP A 50 -15.54 56.38 -33.02
CA ASP A 50 -15.09 57.51 -32.21
C ASP A 50 -14.15 57.06 -31.09
N GLU A 51 -12.92 57.58 -31.20
CA GLU A 51 -11.88 57.59 -30.19
C GLU A 51 -12.29 58.47 -29.01
N LYS A 52 -11.77 58.15 -27.82
CA LYS A 52 -11.09 59.18 -27.00
C LYS A 52 -10.18 58.55 -25.95
N THR A 53 -8.90 58.82 -26.18
CA THR A 53 -7.75 58.78 -25.28
C THR A 53 -7.93 59.68 -24.05
N ALA A 54 -7.38 59.26 -22.91
CA ALA A 54 -6.71 60.12 -21.94
C ALA A 54 -5.86 59.28 -21.00
N ASP A 55 -4.55 59.54 -21.02
CA ASP A 55 -3.54 59.07 -20.08
C ASP A 55 -3.82 59.58 -18.66
N GLN A 56 -3.46 58.80 -17.63
CA GLN A 56 -2.73 59.32 -16.45
C GLN A 56 -2.25 58.20 -15.50
N ASP A 57 -1.12 58.53 -14.90
CA ASP A 57 -0.18 57.74 -14.11
C ASP A 57 -0.67 57.23 -12.74
N LEU A 58 0.01 56.19 -12.26
CA LEU A 58 0.46 55.93 -10.88
C LEU A 58 -0.52 56.15 -9.72
N ASP A 59 -0.87 55.07 -8.99
CA ASP A 59 -0.25 54.82 -7.68
C ASP A 59 -0.73 53.49 -7.05
N LEU A 60 0.26 52.63 -6.78
CA LEU A 60 0.19 51.58 -5.78
C LEU A 60 0.30 52.26 -4.40
N ASP A 61 -0.72 52.14 -3.56
CA ASP A 61 -0.52 51.86 -2.12
C ASP A 61 -1.84 51.69 -1.38
N TYR A 62 -2.00 50.54 -0.72
CA TYR A 62 -2.61 50.48 0.59
C TYR A 62 -1.72 49.61 1.48
N LEU A 63 -0.82 50.29 2.19
CA LEU A 63 -0.11 49.82 3.36
C LEU A 63 -1.10 49.45 4.48
N PHE A 64 -0.79 48.41 5.27
CA PHE A 64 -0.48 48.60 6.69
C PHE A 64 0.29 47.39 7.26
N LYS A 65 1.46 47.71 7.83
CA LYS A 65 2.34 46.85 8.64
C LYS A 65 1.77 46.62 10.04
N ALA A 66 2.20 45.49 10.64
CA ALA A 66 2.55 45.24 12.05
C ALA A 66 1.54 45.66 13.15
N ASP A 67 1.24 44.86 14.18
CA ASP A 67 2.21 44.27 15.10
C ASP A 67 1.54 43.22 16.00
N LYS A 68 2.37 42.31 16.53
CA LYS A 68 1.99 41.25 17.47
C LYS A 68 1.59 41.83 18.84
N LYS A 69 0.47 41.37 19.39
CA LYS A 69 0.25 41.19 20.84
C LYS A 69 -0.96 40.32 21.11
N SER A 70 -0.73 39.11 21.60
CA SER A 70 -1.72 38.27 22.28
C SER A 70 -1.78 38.68 23.76
N VAL A 71 -2.99 38.95 24.24
CA VAL A 71 -3.41 39.19 25.62
C VAL A 71 -4.75 38.47 25.79
N TRP A 72 -5.14 38.17 27.03
CA TRP A 72 -6.24 37.34 27.56
C TRP A 72 -5.75 35.92 27.91
N ASP A 73 -5.16 35.71 29.09
CA ASP A 73 -5.70 35.71 30.48
C ASP A 73 -5.98 34.25 30.87
N ASP A 74 -5.12 33.66 31.73
CA ASP A 74 -5.27 33.56 33.21
C ASP A 74 -6.36 32.53 33.57
N GLU A 75 -6.23 31.60 34.51
CA GLU A 75 -5.28 31.22 35.54
C GLU A 75 -5.78 29.81 35.94
N ASP A 76 -4.89 28.88 36.34
CA ASP A 76 -5.06 27.99 37.50
C ASP A 76 -4.35 26.63 37.35
N LEU A 77 -3.47 26.41 38.35
CA LEU A 77 -2.96 25.13 38.84
C LEU A 77 -2.05 24.31 37.92
N ASP A 78 -0.73 24.47 38.09
CA ASP A 78 0.20 23.35 38.02
C ASP A 78 1.29 23.47 39.10
N TRP A 79 1.07 22.74 40.20
CA TRP A 79 2.06 22.42 41.21
C TRP A 79 2.28 20.91 41.15
N PHE A 80 3.42 20.51 40.58
CA PHE A 80 4.28 19.36 40.90
C PHE A 80 4.95 18.78 39.65
N PHE A 81 6.26 18.55 39.77
CA PHE A 81 7.18 17.83 38.88
C PHE A 81 7.93 18.66 37.83
N GLU A 82 8.99 19.35 38.27
CA GLU A 82 10.18 19.58 37.43
C GLU A 82 11.39 18.87 38.06
N GLU A 83 12.00 18.00 37.25
CA GLU A 83 13.24 17.28 37.52
C GLU A 83 14.46 18.23 37.44
N PRO A 84 15.54 17.98 38.21
CA PRO A 84 16.72 18.85 38.19
C PRO A 84 17.66 18.59 37.01
N ASP A 85 17.98 19.66 36.26
CA ASP A 85 19.05 19.70 35.24
C ASP A 85 20.43 19.85 35.89
N TYR A 86 21.31 18.87 35.61
CA TYR A 86 22.69 18.79 36.05
C TYR A 86 23.67 19.49 35.09
N THR A 87 23.53 20.80 34.88
CA THR A 87 24.59 21.57 34.21
C THR A 87 24.66 23.04 34.68
N GLN A 88 25.39 23.34 35.77
CA GLN A 88 26.15 24.61 35.89
C GLN A 88 27.07 24.71 37.13
N GLN A 89 28.29 25.19 36.88
CA GLN A 89 29.36 25.44 37.87
C GLN A 89 29.09 26.70 38.71
N PHE A 90 29.24 26.60 40.03
CA PHE A 90 29.19 27.76 40.93
C PHE A 90 30.52 28.54 40.94
N PRO A 91 30.49 29.89 40.85
CA PRO A 91 31.68 30.73 40.80
C PRO A 91 32.23 31.08 42.18
N LEU A 92 33.57 31.11 42.27
CA LEU A 92 34.33 31.65 43.39
C LEU A 92 34.14 33.17 43.50
N ARG A 93 33.77 33.67 44.68
CA ARG A 93 33.91 35.10 45.01
C ARG A 93 34.68 35.34 46.31
N ARG A 94 35.49 36.38 46.20
CA ARG A 94 36.71 36.69 46.95
C ARG A 94 36.42 37.51 48.21
N HIS A 95 37.21 37.22 49.23
CA HIS A 95 37.31 37.86 50.54
C HIS A 95 37.66 39.37 50.48
N ARG A 96 37.08 40.17 51.38
CA ARG A 96 37.66 41.45 51.86
C ARG A 96 37.66 41.50 53.38
N LYS A 97 38.56 42.30 53.93
CA LYS A 97 39.20 42.25 55.25
C LYS A 97 38.73 43.45 56.08
N ASP A 98 38.58 43.34 57.40
CA ASP A 98 39.17 44.32 58.33
C ASP A 98 39.25 43.85 59.80
N LYS A 99 40.38 44.27 60.41
CA LYS A 99 40.75 44.67 61.80
C LYS A 99 39.77 44.33 62.94
N GLY A 100 40.16 43.93 64.15
CA GLY A 100 41.43 43.86 64.87
C GLY A 100 41.13 43.96 66.38
N SER A 101 41.88 43.27 67.24
CA SER A 101 42.31 43.75 68.58
C SER A 101 42.97 42.61 69.36
N SER A 102 44.08 42.98 70.00
CA SER A 102 44.98 42.18 70.80
C SER A 102 44.45 41.99 72.21
N LEU A 103 44.44 40.74 72.73
CA LEU A 103 44.67 40.34 74.14
C LEU A 103 44.04 38.95 74.45
N ALA A 104 44.45 37.87 73.77
CA ALA A 104 44.02 36.51 74.17
C ALA A 104 44.96 35.37 73.72
N LYS A 105 46.22 35.64 73.40
CA LYS A 105 47.10 34.67 72.71
C LYS A 105 47.92 33.72 73.60
N ARG A 106 47.71 33.70 74.92
CA ARG A 106 48.42 32.76 75.82
C ARG A 106 47.56 31.68 76.48
N THR A 107 46.23 31.85 76.54
CA THR A 107 45.28 30.84 77.05
C THR A 107 44.72 29.94 75.94
N ALA A 108 44.68 30.41 74.69
CA ALA A 108 44.19 29.63 73.55
C ALA A 108 45.09 28.45 73.13
N LYS A 109 46.40 28.50 73.43
CA LYS A 109 47.33 27.42 73.04
C LYS A 109 47.21 26.17 73.92
N ILE A 110 46.87 26.33 75.20
CA ILE A 110 46.69 25.21 76.15
C ILE A 110 45.34 24.51 75.89
N CYS A 111 44.28 25.28 75.60
CA CYS A 111 42.99 24.70 75.22
C CYS A 111 43.06 23.99 73.87
N ALA A 112 43.81 24.51 72.89
CA ALA A 112 43.97 23.87 71.59
C ALA A 112 44.68 22.50 71.69
N THR A 113 45.69 22.36 72.55
CA THR A 113 46.38 21.06 72.74
C THR A 113 45.51 20.03 73.45
N ILE A 114 44.68 20.46 74.40
CA ILE A 114 43.74 19.57 75.11
C ILE A 114 42.64 19.09 74.16
N ILE A 115 42.13 19.97 73.28
CA ILE A 115 41.12 19.61 72.29
C ILE A 115 41.69 18.63 71.26
N VAL A 116 42.93 18.83 70.80
CA VAL A 116 43.55 17.89 69.84
C VAL A 116 43.80 16.51 70.47
N LEU A 117 44.22 16.45 71.74
CA LEU A 117 44.36 15.17 72.45
C LEU A 117 43.02 14.47 72.69
N ALA A 118 41.96 15.23 73.02
CA ALA A 118 40.61 14.69 73.16
C ALA A 118 40.06 14.14 71.83
N VAL A 119 40.33 14.83 70.71
CA VAL A 119 39.94 14.36 69.38
C VAL A 119 40.72 13.11 68.97
N LEU A 120 42.01 13.01 69.27
CA LEU A 120 42.79 11.80 68.99
C LEU A 120 42.35 10.60 69.84
N LEU A 121 42.00 10.82 71.11
CA LEU A 121 41.40 9.78 71.96
C LEU A 121 40.00 9.37 71.48
N PHE A 122 39.20 10.31 70.99
CA PHE A 122 37.89 10.03 70.43
C PHE A 122 37.97 9.26 69.11
N ILE A 123 38.92 9.61 68.24
CA ILE A 123 39.20 8.86 67.00
C ILE A 123 39.74 7.47 67.33
N GLY A 124 40.64 7.35 68.32
CA GLY A 124 41.10 6.05 68.82
C GLY A 124 39.96 5.21 69.38
N TYR A 125 39.04 5.81 70.14
CA TYR A 125 37.84 5.15 70.64
C TYR A 125 36.91 4.71 69.51
N ILE A 126 36.69 5.52 68.47
CA ILE A 126 35.87 5.12 67.31
C ILE A 126 36.51 3.98 66.53
N ILE A 127 37.83 3.96 66.38
CA ILE A 127 38.54 2.86 65.70
C ILE A 127 38.44 1.57 66.53
N VAL A 128 38.58 1.67 67.85
CA VAL A 128 38.42 0.52 68.75
C VAL A 128 36.95 0.06 68.81
N ASP A 129 35.96 0.96 68.79
CA ASP A 129 34.52 0.62 68.72
C ASP A 129 34.17 0.00 67.36
N GLN A 130 34.73 0.48 66.25
CA GLN A 130 34.53 -0.12 64.93
C GLN A 130 35.17 -1.51 64.80
N ILE A 131 36.31 -1.76 65.43
CA ILE A 131 37.00 -3.06 65.38
C ILE A 131 36.45 -4.03 66.45
N SER A 132 35.96 -3.52 67.59
CA SER A 132 35.41 -4.34 68.68
C SER A 132 33.92 -4.67 68.50
N ARG A 133 33.25 -4.09 67.47
CA ARG A 133 31.94 -4.54 66.98
C ARG A 133 32.06 -5.59 65.88
N THR A 134 33.11 -6.39 65.92
CA THR A 134 33.10 -7.69 65.26
C THR A 134 32.45 -8.65 66.26
N ASP A 135 31.13 -8.79 66.18
CA ASP A 135 30.47 -10.07 66.42
C ASP A 135 29.03 -10.04 65.88
N ASP A 136 28.79 -11.01 65.01
CA ASP A 136 27.61 -11.85 64.99
C ASP A 136 26.24 -11.21 64.80
N LYS A 137 25.95 -10.85 63.54
CA LYS A 137 24.64 -11.14 62.94
C LYS A 137 24.79 -11.62 61.50
N ALA A 138 25.36 -12.81 61.33
CA ALA A 138 24.92 -13.72 60.28
C ALA A 138 23.53 -14.25 60.66
N THR A 139 22.51 -13.39 60.60
CA THR A 139 21.13 -13.85 60.52
C THR A 139 20.98 -14.51 59.16
N GLY A 140 20.84 -15.84 59.16
CA GLY A 140 20.56 -16.61 57.96
C GLY A 140 19.30 -16.13 57.25
N TYR A 141 19.45 -15.20 56.30
CA TYR A 141 18.64 -15.22 55.10
C TYR A 141 19.17 -16.38 54.29
N GLY A 142 18.47 -17.51 54.28
CA GLY A 142 18.69 -18.51 53.24
C GLY A 142 18.64 -17.78 51.91
N SER A 143 19.68 -17.93 51.10
CA SER A 143 19.81 -17.33 49.78
C SER A 143 18.48 -17.53 49.03
N ARG A 144 17.71 -16.45 48.87
CA ARG A 144 16.44 -16.46 48.13
C ARG A 144 16.73 -16.01 46.71
N ILE A 145 15.99 -16.56 45.77
CA ILE A 145 16.07 -16.11 44.39
C ILE A 145 15.50 -14.69 44.34
N MET A 146 16.28 -13.75 43.79
CA MET A 146 15.81 -12.39 43.53
C MET A 146 15.43 -12.30 42.07
N ALA A 147 14.18 -11.93 41.83
CA ALA A 147 13.65 -11.78 40.48
C ALA A 147 12.70 -10.58 40.38
N SER A 148 12.45 -10.16 39.15
CA SER A 148 11.39 -9.24 38.78
C SER A 148 10.84 -9.60 37.42
N THR A 149 9.53 -9.70 37.32
CA THR A 149 8.84 -10.00 36.06
C THR A 149 8.08 -8.81 35.52
N PHE A 150 8.16 -8.61 34.21
CA PHE A 150 7.39 -7.62 33.46
C PHE A 150 6.73 -8.27 32.26
N VAL A 151 5.57 -7.76 31.86
CA VAL A 151 4.82 -8.22 30.68
C VAL A 151 4.65 -7.05 29.74
N GLU A 152 4.93 -7.27 28.46
CA GLU A 152 4.73 -6.28 27.41
C GLU A 152 4.04 -6.90 26.20
N ALA A 153 3.26 -6.09 25.49
CA ALA A 153 2.65 -6.51 24.22
C ALA A 153 3.73 -6.61 23.14
N THR A 154 3.62 -7.63 22.29
CA THR A 154 4.51 -7.89 21.17
C THR A 154 3.74 -8.55 20.02
N THR A 155 4.46 -8.96 18.97
CA THR A 155 3.87 -9.74 17.88
C THR A 155 4.76 -10.93 17.53
N ILE A 156 4.14 -12.07 17.23
CA ILE A 156 4.81 -13.25 16.66
C ILE A 156 4.12 -13.55 15.33
N ASP A 157 4.89 -13.59 14.24
CA ASP A 157 4.37 -13.91 12.90
C ASP A 157 3.16 -13.04 12.47
N GLY A 158 3.16 -11.77 12.89
CA GLY A 158 2.07 -10.81 12.61
C GLY A 158 0.83 -10.98 13.49
N LYS A 159 0.84 -11.92 14.44
CA LYS A 159 -0.23 -12.11 15.43
C LYS A 159 0.09 -11.38 16.73
N PRO A 160 -0.93 -10.85 17.44
CA PRO A 160 -0.74 -10.26 18.76
C PRO A 160 -0.27 -11.32 19.76
N ALA A 161 0.71 -10.94 20.58
CA ALA A 161 1.37 -11.79 21.56
C ALA A 161 1.76 -10.98 22.79
N HIS A 162 2.00 -11.65 23.93
CA HIS A 162 2.62 -11.05 25.10
C HIS A 162 3.99 -11.66 25.35
N ARG A 163 4.98 -10.79 25.61
CA ARG A 163 6.33 -11.15 26.03
C ARG A 163 6.44 -10.94 27.53
N ILE A 164 6.73 -12.03 28.24
CA ILE A 164 7.01 -12.05 29.68
C ILE A 164 8.51 -12.09 29.86
N ILE A 165 9.06 -11.06 30.51
CA ILE A 165 10.47 -10.91 30.81
C ILE A 165 10.66 -11.15 32.29
N VAL A 166 11.42 -12.19 32.64
CA VAL A 166 11.84 -12.48 34.01
C VAL A 166 13.31 -12.13 34.16
N ASN A 167 13.61 -11.08 34.92
CA ASN A 167 14.98 -10.74 35.30
C ASN A 167 15.29 -11.42 36.63
N THR A 168 16.45 -12.07 36.75
CA THR A 168 16.87 -12.70 38.00
C THR A 168 18.38 -12.67 38.15
N SER A 169 18.87 -12.46 39.38
CA SER A 169 20.31 -12.38 39.67
C SER A 169 20.96 -13.75 39.95
N ASN A 170 20.16 -14.73 40.38
CA ASN A 170 20.62 -16.04 40.84
C ASN A 170 19.66 -17.20 40.47
N GLY A 171 18.64 -16.95 39.65
CA GLY A 171 17.83 -17.99 39.02
C GLY A 171 18.46 -18.49 37.73
N GLU A 172 18.31 -19.78 37.45
CA GLU A 172 18.86 -20.46 36.28
C GLU A 172 17.79 -20.92 35.29
N LYS A 173 16.57 -21.21 35.78
CA LYS A 173 15.45 -21.67 34.96
C LYS A 173 14.15 -21.04 35.43
N VAL A 174 13.27 -20.77 34.48
CA VAL A 174 11.93 -20.22 34.73
C VAL A 174 10.90 -21.18 34.15
N GLU A 175 9.89 -21.54 34.93
CA GLU A 175 8.74 -22.31 34.47
C GLU A 175 7.49 -21.43 34.44
N ALA A 176 6.80 -21.44 33.31
CA ALA A 176 5.51 -20.78 33.12
C ALA A 176 4.62 -21.65 32.22
N LEU A 177 3.36 -21.86 32.60
CA LEU A 177 2.38 -22.70 31.88
C LEU A 177 2.91 -24.11 31.53
N GLY A 178 3.69 -24.72 32.43
CA GLY A 178 4.27 -26.06 32.26
C GLY A 178 5.43 -26.14 31.26
N LYS A 179 5.98 -25.01 30.81
CA LYS A 179 7.18 -24.94 29.96
C LYS A 179 8.34 -24.31 30.73
N VAL A 180 9.53 -24.89 30.58
CA VAL A 180 10.76 -24.44 31.23
C VAL A 180 11.63 -23.66 30.23
N TYR A 181 12.08 -22.49 30.64
CA TYR A 181 12.90 -21.56 29.87
C TYR A 181 14.23 -21.34 30.61
N PRO A 182 15.38 -21.39 29.91
CA PRO A 182 16.67 -21.10 30.52
C PRO A 182 16.80 -19.59 30.79
N VAL A 183 17.46 -19.24 31.89
CA VAL A 183 17.90 -17.86 32.16
C VAL A 183 19.24 -17.65 31.47
N ILE A 184 19.30 -16.68 30.56
CA ILE A 184 20.51 -16.31 29.81
C ILE A 184 20.87 -14.88 30.20
N ASN A 185 22.09 -14.68 30.70
CA ASN A 185 22.58 -13.37 31.16
C ASN A 185 21.65 -12.69 32.19
N GLY A 186 21.08 -13.46 33.11
CA GLY A 186 20.16 -12.96 34.14
C GLY A 186 18.75 -12.62 33.63
N LYS A 187 18.39 -13.05 32.41
CA LYS A 187 17.09 -12.79 31.80
C LYS A 187 16.50 -14.07 31.20
N ALA A 188 15.22 -14.32 31.42
CA ALA A 188 14.43 -15.27 30.64
C ALA A 188 13.34 -14.51 29.88
N GLU A 189 13.22 -14.79 28.58
CA GLU A 189 12.16 -14.24 27.72
C GLU A 189 11.20 -15.35 27.31
N ILE A 190 9.93 -15.13 27.58
CA ILE A 190 8.86 -16.07 27.31
C ILE A 190 7.85 -15.34 26.44
N VAL A 191 7.46 -15.92 25.31
CA VAL A 191 6.51 -15.29 24.41
C VAL A 191 5.37 -16.25 24.11
N TYR A 192 4.13 -15.79 24.30
CA TYR A 192 2.91 -16.53 24.02
C TYR A 192 1.99 -15.73 23.12
N GLU A 193 1.38 -16.39 22.13
CA GLU A 193 0.32 -15.77 21.31
C GLU A 193 -0.89 -15.42 22.18
N ASP A 194 -1.53 -14.28 21.92
CA ASP A 194 -2.67 -13.80 22.69
C ASP A 194 -3.85 -14.76 22.59
N ALA A 195 -4.06 -15.39 21.44
CA ALA A 195 -5.11 -16.39 21.27
C ALA A 195 -4.93 -17.61 22.19
N PHE A 196 -3.69 -18.04 22.38
CA PHE A 196 -3.38 -19.12 23.31
C PHE A 196 -3.62 -18.69 24.76
N LEU A 197 -3.11 -17.52 25.15
CA LEU A 197 -3.31 -17.00 26.51
C LEU A 197 -4.79 -16.77 26.80
N TYR A 198 -5.50 -16.15 25.87
CA TYR A 198 -6.92 -15.88 25.97
C TYR A 198 -7.71 -17.20 26.11
N SER A 199 -7.44 -18.20 25.26
CA SER A 199 -8.08 -19.52 25.38
C SER A 199 -7.76 -20.21 26.72
N TYR A 200 -6.56 -20.04 27.26
CA TYR A 200 -6.13 -20.66 28.52
C TYR A 200 -6.83 -20.02 29.72
N PHE A 201 -6.85 -18.67 29.80
CA PHE A 201 -7.37 -17.94 30.94
C PHE A 201 -8.89 -17.72 30.89
N SER A 202 -9.49 -17.65 29.70
CA SER A 202 -10.95 -17.53 29.56
C SER A 202 -11.71 -18.79 29.97
N GLN A 203 -11.05 -19.95 29.99
CA GLN A 203 -11.67 -21.26 30.21
C GLN A 203 -12.91 -21.50 29.32
N GLY A 204 -12.91 -20.92 28.11
CA GLY A 204 -14.02 -21.02 27.15
C GLY A 204 -15.15 -20.01 27.35
N GLN A 205 -15.01 -19.04 28.26
CA GLN A 205 -15.91 -17.88 28.35
C GLN A 205 -15.53 -16.83 27.31
N GLN A 206 -16.47 -16.45 26.44
CA GLN A 206 -16.22 -15.42 25.44
C GLN A 206 -16.52 -14.04 26.06
N LYS A 207 -15.47 -13.29 26.41
CA LYS A 207 -15.51 -11.93 26.97
C LYS A 207 -14.54 -11.02 26.23
N ASP A 208 -14.96 -9.81 25.85
CA ASP A 208 -14.12 -8.88 25.08
C ASP A 208 -12.73 -8.67 25.70
N GLU A 209 -12.68 -8.62 27.04
CA GLU A 209 -11.46 -8.47 27.84
C GLU A 209 -11.45 -9.47 29.00
N ILE A 210 -10.28 -10.03 29.28
CA ILE A 210 -10.04 -10.85 30.48
C ILE A 210 -8.78 -10.39 31.21
N GLU A 211 -8.83 -10.44 32.54
CA GLU A 211 -7.65 -10.25 33.39
C GLU A 211 -6.96 -11.61 33.57
N ALA A 212 -5.75 -11.74 33.01
CA ALA A 212 -4.94 -12.94 33.10
C ALA A 212 -4.01 -12.88 34.31
N GLN A 213 -3.96 -13.98 35.08
CA GLN A 213 -3.03 -14.14 36.19
C GLN A 213 -2.09 -15.31 35.90
N LEU A 214 -0.82 -14.99 35.61
CA LEU A 214 0.20 -15.98 35.29
C LEU A 214 1.08 -16.25 36.52
N ASP A 215 1.08 -17.50 36.97
CA ASP A 215 2.01 -17.99 37.98
C ASP A 215 3.32 -18.45 37.31
N ILE A 216 4.45 -17.99 37.84
CA ILE A 216 5.80 -18.23 37.35
C ILE A 216 6.63 -18.82 38.49
N THR A 217 7.33 -19.92 38.22
CA THR A 217 8.24 -20.54 39.19
C THR A 217 9.68 -20.42 38.70
N ILE A 218 10.58 -19.97 39.56
CA ILE A 218 11.99 -19.73 39.24
C ILE A 218 12.84 -20.68 40.08
N TYR A 219 13.75 -21.38 39.41
CA TYR A 219 14.63 -22.39 39.97
C TYR A 219 16.09 -21.91 39.93
N GLY A 220 16.85 -22.22 40.98
CA GLY A 220 18.29 -22.02 41.05
C GLY A 220 18.95 -23.18 41.82
N GLU A 221 20.19 -23.52 41.50
CA GLU A 221 20.86 -24.67 42.09
C GLU A 221 21.05 -24.51 43.60
N GLY A 222 20.53 -25.46 44.39
CA GLY A 222 20.62 -25.44 45.85
C GLY A 222 19.81 -24.34 46.54
N LEU A 223 18.96 -23.61 45.79
CA LEU A 223 18.11 -22.54 46.30
C LEU A 223 16.64 -22.99 46.38
N PRO A 224 15.86 -22.55 47.38
CA PRO A 224 14.42 -22.70 47.36
C PRO A 224 13.79 -21.99 46.13
N GLU A 225 12.78 -22.61 45.54
CA GLU A 225 12.01 -22.04 44.43
C GLU A 225 11.44 -20.66 44.79
N ALA A 226 11.53 -19.70 43.86
CA ALA A 226 10.79 -18.45 43.94
C ALA A 226 9.54 -18.53 43.09
N LYS A 227 8.43 -17.95 43.58
CA LYS A 227 7.16 -17.88 42.88
C LYS A 227 6.81 -16.43 42.66
N GLU A 228 6.58 -16.05 41.41
CA GLU A 228 6.05 -14.75 41.04
C GLU A 228 4.68 -14.92 40.40
N ARG A 229 3.82 -13.93 40.61
CA ARG A 229 2.54 -13.83 39.94
C ARG A 229 2.48 -12.51 39.21
N VAL A 230 2.16 -12.56 37.93
CA VAL A 230 1.96 -11.36 37.12
C VAL A 230 0.54 -11.31 36.61
N THR A 231 -0.03 -10.11 36.66
CA THR A 231 -1.36 -9.82 36.17
C THR A 231 -1.27 -8.90 34.96
N PHE A 232 -2.01 -9.22 33.91
CA PHE A 232 -2.08 -8.39 32.71
C PHE A 232 -3.44 -8.58 32.02
N THR A 233 -3.84 -7.58 31.24
CA THR A 233 -5.09 -7.60 30.48
C THR A 233 -4.88 -8.28 29.14
N LEU A 234 -5.82 -9.15 28.75
CA LEU A 234 -5.91 -9.74 27.42
C LEU A 234 -7.21 -9.32 26.74
N ASN A 235 -7.08 -8.71 25.57
CA ASN A 235 -8.20 -8.48 24.68
C ASN A 235 -8.47 -9.73 23.84
N THR A 236 -9.73 -9.98 23.49
CA THR A 236 -10.06 -11.05 22.55
C THR A 236 -9.46 -10.73 21.18
N PRO A 237 -8.57 -11.57 20.63
CA PRO A 237 -8.00 -11.30 19.31
C PRO A 237 -9.07 -11.47 18.23
N LEU A 238 -9.00 -10.67 17.16
CA LEU A 238 -9.85 -10.83 15.98
C LEU A 238 -9.45 -12.08 15.20
N SER A 239 -10.43 -12.77 14.63
CA SER A 239 -10.21 -13.95 13.80
C SER A 239 -9.20 -13.63 12.68
N PRO A 240 -8.17 -14.48 12.46
CA PRO A 240 -7.17 -14.23 11.42
C PRO A 240 -7.81 -14.19 10.03
N LEU A 241 -7.62 -13.09 9.32
CA LEU A 241 -8.12 -12.87 7.96
C LEU A 241 -7.09 -12.06 7.15
N THR A 242 -6.70 -12.58 6.01
CA THR A 242 -5.92 -11.86 5.00
C THR A 242 -6.65 -11.88 3.67
N LEU A 243 -6.92 -10.70 3.11
CA LEU A 243 -7.44 -10.57 1.76
C LEU A 243 -6.29 -10.75 0.77
N ILE A 244 -6.44 -11.70 -0.14
CA ILE A 244 -5.47 -11.94 -1.22
C ILE A 244 -5.96 -11.26 -2.50
N GLN A 245 -7.26 -11.34 -2.79
CA GLN A 245 -7.89 -10.71 -3.96
C GLN A 245 -9.27 -10.16 -3.58
N PRO A 246 -9.48 -8.82 -3.64
CA PRO A 246 -8.47 -7.78 -3.80
C PRO A 246 -7.66 -7.59 -2.51
N ALA A 247 -6.32 -7.51 -2.61
CA ALA A 247 -5.45 -7.35 -1.44
C ALA A 247 -5.71 -6.05 -0.65
N SER A 248 -6.04 -4.95 -1.35
CA SER A 248 -6.41 -3.67 -0.75
C SER A 248 -7.78 -3.69 -0.07
N GLY A 249 -8.65 -4.64 -0.44
CA GLY A 249 -10.08 -4.60 -0.13
C GLY A 249 -10.91 -3.83 -1.17
N GLU A 250 -10.31 -3.25 -2.20
CA GLU A 250 -11.04 -2.57 -3.27
C GLU A 250 -10.56 -3.00 -4.66
N ALA A 251 -11.47 -3.04 -5.64
CA ALA A 251 -11.12 -3.26 -7.05
C ALA A 251 -12.11 -2.59 -8.01
N ILE A 252 -11.62 -2.22 -9.19
CA ILE A 252 -12.45 -1.82 -10.32
C ILE A 252 -12.78 -3.07 -11.15
N VAL A 253 -14.05 -3.24 -11.51
CA VAL A 253 -14.55 -4.45 -12.18
C VAL A 253 -15.22 -4.13 -13.51
N GLU A 254 -14.70 -4.71 -14.59
CA GLU A 254 -15.29 -4.62 -15.94
C GLU A 254 -16.33 -5.74 -16.19
N GLY A 255 -16.14 -6.93 -15.60
CA GLY A 255 -16.98 -8.11 -15.80
C GLY A 255 -18.23 -8.15 -14.92
N LYS A 256 -19.04 -9.21 -15.06
CA LYS A 256 -20.18 -9.52 -14.17
C LYS A 256 -19.78 -10.42 -13.01
N LYS A 257 -18.65 -11.11 -13.12
CA LYS A 257 -18.10 -11.95 -12.06
C LYS A 257 -16.74 -11.46 -11.61
N TYR A 258 -16.50 -11.59 -10.32
CA TYR A 258 -15.22 -11.30 -9.68
C TYR A 258 -14.88 -12.42 -8.68
N ARG A 259 -13.62 -12.85 -8.66
CA ARG A 259 -13.16 -13.89 -7.73
C ARG A 259 -12.54 -13.25 -6.49
N ILE A 260 -13.19 -13.45 -5.35
CA ILE A 260 -12.62 -13.15 -4.04
C ILE A 260 -11.70 -14.29 -3.62
N ILE A 261 -10.52 -13.94 -3.14
CA ILE A 261 -9.56 -14.88 -2.56
C ILE A 261 -9.14 -14.37 -1.19
N LEU A 262 -9.25 -15.23 -0.18
CA LEU A 262 -8.87 -14.92 1.19
C LEU A 262 -8.11 -16.08 1.85
N LYS A 263 -7.39 -15.75 2.91
CA LYS A 263 -6.69 -16.68 3.79
C LYS A 263 -7.18 -16.48 5.22
N VAL A 264 -7.54 -17.58 5.85
CA VAL A 264 -8.01 -17.68 7.23
C VAL A 264 -7.27 -18.81 7.93
N GLU A 265 -7.54 -18.99 9.22
CA GLU A 265 -7.05 -20.14 9.95
C GLU A 265 -7.81 -21.41 9.49
N PRO A 266 -7.13 -22.57 9.31
CA PRO A 266 -7.81 -23.81 8.96
C PRO A 266 -8.92 -24.16 9.95
N GLY A 267 -10.13 -24.42 9.44
CA GLY A 267 -11.31 -24.72 10.26
C GLY A 267 -12.12 -23.49 10.70
N SER A 268 -11.72 -22.26 10.32
CA SER A 268 -12.55 -21.06 10.48
C SER A 268 -13.85 -21.14 9.68
N GLN A 269 -14.89 -20.49 10.18
CA GLN A 269 -16.13 -20.28 9.44
C GLN A 269 -16.05 -18.97 8.65
N VAL A 270 -16.43 -19.01 7.38
CA VAL A 270 -16.38 -17.84 6.49
C VAL A 270 -17.76 -17.56 5.91
N PHE A 271 -18.20 -16.32 6.03
CA PHE A 271 -19.45 -15.82 5.47
C PHE A 271 -19.19 -14.65 4.54
N ILE A 272 -19.88 -14.60 3.40
CA ILE A 272 -19.86 -13.45 2.47
C ILE A 272 -21.31 -12.98 2.28
N ASN A 273 -21.60 -11.74 2.66
CA ASN A 273 -22.96 -11.17 2.71
C ASN A 273 -23.94 -12.10 3.46
N GLY A 274 -23.50 -12.64 4.61
CA GLY A 274 -24.28 -13.57 5.44
C GLY A 274 -24.39 -15.01 4.92
N ASN A 275 -23.99 -15.30 3.68
CA ASN A 275 -24.01 -16.66 3.13
C ASN A 275 -22.76 -17.43 3.60
N ASN A 276 -22.95 -18.67 4.07
CA ASN A 276 -21.88 -19.52 4.58
C ASN A 276 -21.12 -20.19 3.42
N TYR A 277 -19.79 -20.04 3.41
CA TYR A 277 -18.86 -20.66 2.45
C TYR A 277 -17.70 -21.39 3.12
N SER A 278 -17.88 -21.79 4.39
CA SER A 278 -16.84 -22.44 5.20
C SER A 278 -16.37 -23.77 4.61
N ASP A 279 -17.20 -24.42 3.79
CA ASP A 279 -16.88 -25.64 3.06
C ASP A 279 -15.86 -25.46 1.93
N LEU A 280 -15.64 -24.22 1.49
CA LEU A 280 -14.66 -23.85 0.46
C LEU A 280 -13.26 -23.53 1.02
N VAL A 281 -13.09 -23.55 2.34
CA VAL A 281 -11.79 -23.34 2.99
C VAL A 281 -10.94 -24.61 2.83
N ASP A 282 -9.81 -24.51 2.13
CA ASP A 282 -8.89 -25.64 1.93
C ASP A 282 -8.07 -25.96 3.19
N GLN A 283 -7.23 -27.02 3.12
CA GLN A 283 -6.42 -27.48 4.25
C GLN A 283 -5.39 -26.43 4.69
N GLU A 284 -5.00 -25.56 3.78
CA GLU A 284 -4.13 -24.44 4.08
C GLU A 284 -4.92 -23.24 4.64
N GLY A 285 -6.25 -23.25 4.70
CA GLY A 285 -7.05 -22.12 5.17
C GLY A 285 -7.32 -21.08 4.08
N ARG A 286 -7.16 -21.41 2.80
CA ARG A 286 -7.45 -20.51 1.68
C ARG A 286 -8.84 -20.80 1.13
N LEU A 287 -9.56 -19.74 0.78
CA LEU A 287 -10.87 -19.79 0.15
C LEU A 287 -10.87 -18.98 -1.14
N GLU A 288 -11.45 -19.55 -2.19
CA GLU A 288 -11.64 -18.89 -3.49
C GLU A 288 -13.13 -18.94 -3.86
N LYS A 289 -13.74 -17.79 -4.14
CA LYS A 289 -15.17 -17.70 -4.46
C LYS A 289 -15.44 -16.68 -5.56
N ASP A 290 -16.10 -17.14 -6.63
CA ASP A 290 -16.68 -16.27 -7.64
C ASP A 290 -18.00 -15.67 -7.11
N ILE A 291 -18.09 -14.35 -7.17
CA ILE A 291 -19.29 -13.58 -6.82
C ILE A 291 -19.81 -12.83 -8.05
N GLU A 292 -21.12 -12.64 -8.10
CA GLU A 292 -21.76 -11.78 -9.10
C GLU A 292 -21.69 -10.33 -8.66
N VAL A 293 -21.35 -9.44 -9.59
CA VAL A 293 -21.21 -8.00 -9.41
C VAL A 293 -22.36 -7.30 -10.15
N PRO A 294 -23.36 -6.79 -9.43
CA PRO A 294 -24.45 -6.02 -10.03
C PRO A 294 -23.97 -4.81 -10.84
N ASP A 295 -24.82 -4.29 -11.72
CA ASP A 295 -24.56 -3.09 -12.54
C ASP A 295 -24.72 -1.78 -11.73
N ALA A 296 -24.34 -1.81 -10.46
CA ALA A 296 -24.27 -0.64 -9.59
C ALA A 296 -22.86 -0.02 -9.61
N PRO A 297 -22.73 1.30 -9.44
CA PRO A 297 -21.43 2.00 -9.45
C PRO A 297 -20.49 1.50 -8.35
N GLU A 298 -21.04 1.10 -7.21
CA GLU A 298 -20.31 0.56 -6.07
C GLU A 298 -21.07 -0.63 -5.48
N ASN A 299 -20.36 -1.73 -5.25
CA ASN A 299 -20.90 -2.97 -4.70
C ASN A 299 -20.07 -3.38 -3.49
N VAL A 300 -20.70 -3.41 -2.31
CA VAL A 300 -20.04 -3.74 -1.04
C VAL A 300 -20.33 -5.20 -0.66
N TYR A 301 -19.29 -5.95 -0.33
CA TYR A 301 -19.37 -7.32 0.13
C TYR A 301 -18.77 -7.43 1.53
N GLU A 302 -19.61 -7.79 2.50
CA GLU A 302 -19.18 -8.03 3.87
C GLU A 302 -18.62 -9.44 4.02
N ILE A 303 -17.35 -9.54 4.40
CA ILE A 303 -16.71 -10.79 4.80
C ILE A 303 -16.74 -10.87 6.32
N ARG A 304 -17.31 -11.95 6.85
CA ARG A 304 -17.21 -12.28 8.27
C ARG A 304 -16.48 -13.60 8.44
N VAL A 305 -15.42 -13.59 9.24
CA VAL A 305 -14.67 -14.79 9.63
C VAL A 305 -14.84 -15.03 11.13
N SER A 306 -15.17 -16.27 11.49
CA SER A 306 -15.31 -16.70 12.88
C SER A 306 -14.38 -17.88 13.16
N THR A 307 -13.46 -17.69 14.09
CA THR A 307 -12.50 -18.71 14.52
C THR A 307 -12.66 -18.97 16.02
N ARG A 308 -12.62 -20.25 16.42
CA ARG A 308 -12.72 -20.61 17.84
C ARG A 308 -11.58 -19.97 18.64
N GLY A 309 -11.94 -19.28 19.74
CA GLY A 309 -10.98 -18.57 20.59
C GLY A 309 -10.68 -17.14 20.14
N TYR A 310 -11.33 -16.69 19.07
CA TYR A 310 -11.24 -15.33 18.54
C TYR A 310 -12.62 -14.65 18.53
N ALA A 311 -12.62 -13.33 18.45
CA ALA A 311 -13.79 -12.55 18.08
C ALA A 311 -13.97 -12.60 16.55
N ASP A 312 -15.21 -12.41 16.09
CA ASP A 312 -15.50 -12.35 14.66
C ASP A 312 -14.73 -11.20 14.01
N HIS A 313 -14.12 -11.45 12.86
CA HIS A 313 -13.48 -10.42 12.04
C HIS A 313 -14.40 -10.09 10.87
N ILE A 314 -14.95 -8.88 10.87
CA ILE A 314 -15.79 -8.35 9.80
C ILE A 314 -14.96 -7.36 8.97
N ARG A 315 -14.90 -7.57 7.65
CA ARG A 315 -14.19 -6.70 6.71
C ARG A 315 -14.96 -6.58 5.41
N ASN A 316 -15.07 -5.36 4.89
CA ASN A 316 -15.73 -5.11 3.63
C ASN A 316 -14.76 -5.16 2.44
N ILE A 317 -15.25 -5.69 1.32
CA ILE A 317 -14.66 -5.51 -0.01
C ILE A 317 -15.56 -4.57 -0.81
N VAL A 318 -14.96 -3.60 -1.49
CA VAL A 318 -15.67 -2.66 -2.36
C VAL A 318 -15.29 -2.89 -3.81
N LEU A 319 -16.27 -3.31 -4.62
CA LEU A 319 -16.10 -3.50 -6.07
C LEU A 319 -16.78 -2.34 -6.80
N LYS A 320 -15.97 -1.51 -7.46
CA LYS A 320 -16.40 -0.31 -8.17
C LYS A 320 -16.53 -0.58 -9.67
N ARG A 321 -17.51 0.05 -10.30
CA ARG A 321 -17.65 0.10 -11.76
C ARG A 321 -17.40 1.53 -12.22
N GLU A 322 -16.80 1.67 -13.40
CA GLU A 322 -16.72 2.97 -14.05
C GLU A 322 -18.13 3.46 -14.36
N VAL A 323 -18.45 4.69 -13.93
CA VAL A 323 -19.77 5.31 -14.11
C VAL A 323 -19.72 6.18 -15.35
N MET A 324 -20.70 6.00 -16.24
CA MET A 324 -20.90 6.84 -17.42
C MET A 324 -22.10 7.76 -17.17
N GLU A 325 -22.03 9.02 -17.60
CA GLU A 325 -23.15 9.98 -17.45
C GLU A 325 -24.40 9.57 -18.25
N PHE A 326 -24.23 8.76 -19.28
CA PHE A 326 -25.30 8.18 -20.09
C PHE A 326 -24.92 6.75 -20.52
N PRO A 327 -25.90 5.89 -20.83
CA PRO A 327 -25.61 4.49 -21.10
C PRO A 327 -24.87 4.32 -22.42
N LEU A 328 -23.86 3.44 -22.42
CA LEU A 328 -23.26 2.87 -23.62
C LEU A 328 -23.08 1.36 -23.39
N THR A 329 -23.88 0.56 -24.08
CA THR A 329 -23.95 -0.89 -23.84
C THR A 329 -23.96 -1.66 -25.16
N ILE A 330 -23.52 -2.91 -25.11
CA ILE A 330 -23.56 -3.85 -26.24
C ILE A 330 -24.41 -5.07 -25.90
N ASN A 331 -24.98 -5.69 -26.92
CA ASN A 331 -25.82 -6.88 -26.79
C ASN A 331 -25.00 -8.18 -26.78
N GLN A 332 -23.74 -8.13 -27.21
CA GLN A 332 -22.84 -9.27 -27.23
C GLN A 332 -22.17 -9.46 -25.86
N SER A 333 -21.84 -10.71 -25.53
CA SER A 333 -20.89 -11.00 -24.46
C SER A 333 -19.48 -10.56 -24.85
N ILE A 334 -18.68 -10.16 -23.88
CA ILE A 334 -17.24 -9.92 -24.05
C ILE A 334 -16.49 -11.18 -23.63
N PRO A 335 -15.54 -11.70 -24.44
CA PRO A 335 -15.11 -11.22 -25.75
C PRO A 335 -16.17 -11.41 -26.86
N VAL A 336 -16.26 -10.42 -27.75
CA VAL A 336 -17.13 -10.47 -28.95
C VAL A 336 -16.54 -11.45 -29.94
N GLN A 337 -17.24 -12.56 -30.21
CA GLN A 337 -16.74 -13.64 -31.06
C GLN A 337 -17.00 -13.35 -32.55
N THR A 338 -16.01 -13.61 -33.41
CA THR A 338 -16.14 -13.59 -34.87
C THR A 338 -15.25 -14.66 -35.52
N THR A 339 -15.67 -15.21 -36.65
CA THR A 339 -14.83 -16.03 -37.53
C THR A 339 -14.27 -15.23 -38.71
N ASP A 340 -14.90 -14.10 -39.03
CA ASP A 340 -14.52 -13.18 -40.09
C ASP A 340 -13.64 -12.05 -39.58
N GLU A 341 -12.96 -11.36 -40.50
CA GLU A 341 -12.18 -10.15 -40.24
C GLU A 341 -13.04 -8.98 -39.72
N TRP A 342 -14.36 -9.00 -39.97
CA TRP A 342 -15.29 -7.95 -39.54
C TRP A 342 -16.23 -8.48 -38.46
N ALA A 343 -16.04 -8.00 -37.22
CA ALA A 343 -16.93 -8.34 -36.11
C ALA A 343 -18.16 -7.42 -36.10
N LYS A 344 -19.36 -8.02 -36.01
CA LYS A 344 -20.61 -7.28 -35.84
C LYS A 344 -20.84 -6.98 -34.37
N ILE A 345 -20.94 -5.70 -34.03
CA ILE A 345 -21.27 -5.22 -32.68
C ILE A 345 -22.60 -4.47 -32.76
N THR A 346 -23.52 -4.76 -31.84
CA THR A 346 -24.81 -4.07 -31.76
C THR A 346 -25.07 -3.66 -30.33
N GLY A 347 -25.70 -2.52 -30.13
CA GLY A 347 -25.92 -2.01 -28.78
C GLY A 347 -26.84 -0.83 -28.75
N THR A 348 -26.90 -0.20 -27.58
CA THR A 348 -27.73 0.97 -27.30
C THR A 348 -26.92 2.05 -26.59
N THR A 349 -27.17 3.30 -26.96
CA THR A 349 -26.60 4.50 -26.34
C THR A 349 -27.63 5.64 -26.32
N ASP A 350 -27.27 6.81 -25.82
CA ASP A 350 -28.08 8.03 -25.95
C ASP A 350 -28.43 8.30 -27.44
N PRO A 351 -29.70 8.53 -27.82
CA PRO A 351 -30.10 8.74 -29.21
C PRO A 351 -29.44 9.93 -29.92
N GLN A 352 -28.89 10.89 -29.16
CA GLN A 352 -28.15 12.04 -29.69
C GLN A 352 -26.64 11.77 -29.81
N ALA A 353 -26.17 10.59 -29.40
CA ALA A 353 -24.76 10.30 -29.36
C ALA A 353 -24.14 10.15 -30.76
N VAL A 354 -22.92 10.68 -30.91
CA VAL A 354 -22.02 10.40 -32.01
C VAL A 354 -21.00 9.37 -31.56
N LEU A 355 -20.86 8.28 -32.31
CA LEU A 355 -19.96 7.18 -31.97
C LEU A 355 -18.62 7.31 -32.69
N GLU A 356 -17.54 7.14 -31.94
CA GLU A 356 -16.18 6.92 -32.42
C GLU A 356 -15.73 5.51 -32.00
N VAL A 357 -14.94 4.85 -32.86
CA VAL A 357 -14.44 3.49 -32.62
C VAL A 357 -12.94 3.49 -32.85
N SER A 358 -12.17 2.92 -31.92
CA SER A 358 -10.70 2.91 -31.98
C SER A 358 -10.11 2.06 -33.12
N LEU A 359 -10.93 1.26 -33.79
CA LEU A 359 -10.57 0.35 -34.87
C LEU A 359 -11.30 0.74 -36.16
N GLU A 360 -10.76 0.29 -37.30
CA GLU A 360 -11.37 0.54 -38.60
C GLU A 360 -12.81 0.00 -38.65
N THR A 361 -13.71 0.81 -39.20
CA THR A 361 -15.14 0.46 -39.36
C THR A 361 -15.49 0.35 -40.84
N ARG A 362 -16.34 -0.63 -41.19
CA ARG A 362 -16.76 -0.84 -42.58
C ARG A 362 -17.60 0.31 -43.14
N SER A 363 -18.25 1.04 -42.25
CA SER A 363 -19.09 2.19 -42.54
C SER A 363 -19.08 3.10 -41.33
N GLN A 364 -19.30 4.40 -41.55
CA GLN A 364 -19.41 5.37 -40.47
C GLN A 364 -20.45 4.90 -39.42
N PRO A 365 -20.10 4.90 -38.12
CA PRO A 365 -21.02 4.59 -37.04
C PRO A 365 -22.31 5.42 -37.12
N ARG A 366 -23.46 4.78 -36.92
CA ARG A 366 -24.77 5.45 -36.89
C ARG A 366 -25.58 4.96 -35.70
N VAL A 367 -26.18 5.92 -35.01
CA VAL A 367 -27.14 5.70 -33.92
C VAL A 367 -28.53 6.03 -34.43
N ASP A 368 -29.50 5.17 -34.13
CA ASP A 368 -30.90 5.42 -34.41
C ASP A 368 -31.40 6.56 -33.51
N PRO A 369 -31.87 7.69 -34.07
CA PRO A 369 -32.20 8.89 -33.29
C PRO A 369 -33.46 8.76 -32.43
N LYS A 370 -34.20 7.64 -32.53
CA LYS A 370 -35.39 7.38 -31.71
C LYS A 370 -35.12 6.37 -30.62
N THR A 371 -34.35 5.35 -30.92
CA THR A 371 -34.14 4.19 -30.04
C THR A 371 -32.75 4.14 -29.41
N GLY A 372 -31.78 4.89 -29.93
CA GLY A 372 -30.40 4.81 -29.49
C GLY A 372 -29.65 3.56 -29.96
N ASN A 373 -30.30 2.71 -30.77
CA ASN A 373 -29.71 1.48 -31.28
C ASN A 373 -28.59 1.79 -32.29
N PHE A 374 -27.50 1.04 -32.23
CA PHE A 374 -26.44 1.10 -33.23
C PHE A 374 -26.02 -0.29 -33.71
N THR A 375 -25.40 -0.32 -34.89
CA THR A 375 -24.73 -1.51 -35.43
C THR A 375 -23.41 -1.08 -36.05
N LEU A 376 -22.33 -1.72 -35.62
CA LEU A 376 -20.97 -1.50 -36.09
C LEU A 376 -20.43 -2.79 -36.69
N TYR A 377 -19.60 -2.63 -37.72
CA TYR A 377 -18.75 -3.70 -38.23
C TYR A 377 -17.33 -3.24 -38.08
N VAL A 378 -16.63 -3.84 -37.10
CA VAL A 378 -15.30 -3.41 -36.66
C VAL A 378 -14.27 -4.43 -37.12
N ARG A 379 -13.14 -3.95 -37.62
CA ARG A 379 -12.08 -4.77 -38.19
C ARG A 379 -11.21 -5.43 -37.11
N ALA A 380 -11.01 -6.74 -37.21
CA ALA A 380 -10.15 -7.57 -36.36
C ALA A 380 -9.20 -8.41 -37.23
N ASP A 381 -8.06 -7.81 -37.59
CA ASP A 381 -7.12 -8.39 -38.55
C ASP A 381 -6.35 -9.59 -38.01
N ALA A 382 -6.00 -9.56 -36.72
CA ALA A 382 -5.21 -10.61 -36.09
C ALA A 382 -6.13 -11.73 -35.56
N PRO A 383 -5.78 -13.01 -35.76
CA PRO A 383 -6.42 -14.08 -35.01
C PRO A 383 -6.10 -13.93 -33.51
N GLY A 384 -7.02 -14.37 -32.65
CA GLY A 384 -6.96 -14.19 -31.20
C GLY A 384 -7.68 -12.91 -30.76
N TYR A 385 -7.09 -12.19 -29.81
CA TYR A 385 -7.73 -11.05 -29.18
C TYR A 385 -7.27 -9.71 -29.78
N THR A 386 -8.25 -8.86 -30.08
CA THR A 386 -8.03 -7.47 -30.53
C THR A 386 -8.86 -6.55 -29.62
N PRO A 387 -8.25 -5.60 -28.89
CA PRO A 387 -8.99 -4.69 -28.04
C PRO A 387 -9.63 -3.58 -28.90
N CYS A 388 -10.82 -3.15 -28.49
CA CYS A 388 -11.60 -2.13 -29.17
C CYS A 388 -12.22 -1.21 -28.12
N THR A 389 -12.14 0.09 -28.33
CA THR A 389 -12.83 1.08 -27.52
C THR A 389 -13.91 1.74 -28.37
N ILE A 390 -15.14 1.76 -27.86
CA ILE A 390 -16.24 2.54 -28.42
C ILE A 390 -16.41 3.76 -27.53
N THR A 391 -16.33 4.94 -28.11
CA THR A 391 -16.58 6.21 -27.42
C THR A 391 -17.87 6.80 -27.98
N ALA A 392 -18.75 7.23 -27.09
CA ALA A 392 -19.96 7.96 -27.44
C ALA A 392 -19.85 9.40 -26.93
N HIS A 393 -20.17 10.35 -27.80
CA HIS A 393 -20.11 11.78 -27.52
C HIS A 393 -21.52 12.36 -27.55
N VAL A 394 -21.92 13.08 -26.50
CA VAL A 394 -23.16 13.86 -26.44
C VAL A 394 -22.79 15.27 -26.03
N GLU A 395 -23.32 16.28 -26.73
CA GLU A 395 -23.01 17.68 -26.43
C GLU A 395 -23.38 18.03 -24.97
N GLY A 396 -22.41 18.60 -24.25
CA GLY A 396 -22.59 19.03 -22.87
C GLY A 396 -22.54 17.91 -21.81
N LYS A 397 -22.15 16.68 -22.20
CA LYS A 397 -21.90 15.55 -21.28
C LYS A 397 -20.48 15.04 -21.44
N ASP A 398 -19.97 14.36 -20.41
CA ASP A 398 -18.71 13.62 -20.49
C ASP A 398 -18.86 12.40 -21.41
N ASP A 399 -17.80 12.08 -22.15
CA ASP A 399 -17.78 10.95 -23.08
C ASP A 399 -18.02 9.61 -22.36
N ALA A 400 -18.97 8.82 -22.87
CA ALA A 400 -19.14 7.45 -22.43
C ALA A 400 -18.17 6.55 -23.19
N LYS A 401 -17.33 5.79 -22.47
CA LYS A 401 -16.31 4.90 -23.06
C LYS A 401 -16.59 3.45 -22.68
N LEU A 402 -16.62 2.58 -23.68
CA LEU A 402 -16.74 1.14 -23.49
C LEU A 402 -15.52 0.44 -24.06
N ASN A 403 -14.70 -0.10 -23.16
CA ASN A 403 -13.56 -0.96 -23.51
C ASN A 403 -14.04 -2.41 -23.66
N LEU A 404 -13.82 -3.00 -24.82
CA LEU A 404 -14.15 -4.39 -25.10
C LEU A 404 -13.00 -5.09 -25.82
N VAL A 405 -13.13 -6.40 -25.96
CA VAL A 405 -12.19 -7.22 -26.74
C VAL A 405 -12.97 -8.05 -27.75
N ILE A 406 -12.44 -8.12 -28.96
CA ILE A 406 -12.94 -8.94 -30.06
C ILE A 406 -12.06 -10.18 -30.14
N GLU A 407 -12.68 -11.36 -30.16
CA GLU A 407 -12.01 -12.61 -30.44
C GLU A 407 -12.26 -13.04 -31.88
N ARG A 408 -11.20 -12.99 -32.70
CA ARG A 408 -11.20 -13.67 -33.98
C ARG A 408 -10.79 -15.12 -33.79
N GLN A 409 -11.76 -16.02 -33.93
CA GLN A 409 -11.59 -17.43 -33.66
C GLN A 409 -10.54 -18.07 -34.57
N THR A 410 -9.72 -18.94 -33.98
CA THR A 410 -8.72 -19.74 -34.66
C THR A 410 -8.48 -21.02 -33.87
N ASN A 411 -7.94 -22.05 -34.51
CA ASN A 411 -7.53 -23.25 -33.80
C ASN A 411 -6.17 -23.03 -33.11
N GLU A 412 -5.96 -23.73 -32.00
CA GLU A 412 -4.76 -23.60 -31.16
C GLU A 412 -3.47 -23.88 -31.94
N SER A 413 -3.49 -24.89 -32.79
CA SER A 413 -2.34 -25.31 -33.59
C SER A 413 -1.88 -24.21 -34.56
N GLU A 414 -2.82 -23.51 -35.20
CA GLU A 414 -2.55 -22.41 -36.10
C GLU A 414 -2.10 -21.16 -35.35
N TYR A 415 -2.72 -20.85 -34.22
CA TYR A 415 -2.37 -19.70 -33.40
C TYR A 415 -0.94 -19.83 -32.84
N THR A 416 -0.64 -20.95 -32.22
CA THR A 416 0.65 -21.19 -31.54
C THR A 416 1.83 -21.29 -32.52
N ARG A 417 1.62 -21.85 -33.73
CA ARG A 417 2.67 -21.91 -34.77
C ARG A 417 3.09 -20.53 -35.30
N ARG A 418 2.25 -19.52 -35.17
CA ARG A 418 2.54 -18.14 -35.61
C ARG A 418 3.28 -17.32 -34.54
N ALA A 419 3.45 -17.88 -33.34
CA ALA A 419 3.99 -17.16 -32.20
C ALA A 419 5.50 -16.88 -32.33
N TRP A 420 5.90 -15.68 -31.95
CA TRP A 420 7.29 -15.24 -31.88
C TRP A 420 7.83 -15.32 -30.46
N ALA A 421 9.14 -15.54 -30.30
CA ALA A 421 9.77 -15.40 -29.00
C ALA A 421 9.70 -13.94 -28.53
N LEU A 422 9.38 -13.73 -27.25
CA LEU A 422 9.29 -12.39 -26.67
C LEU A 422 10.68 -11.77 -26.48
N ASN A 423 10.85 -10.53 -26.95
CA ASN A 423 12.00 -9.69 -26.63
C ASN A 423 11.56 -8.54 -25.72
N TYR A 424 11.75 -8.70 -24.42
CA TYR A 424 11.24 -7.77 -23.41
C TYR A 424 11.70 -6.33 -23.64
N ASN A 425 13.01 -6.12 -23.86
CA ASN A 425 13.57 -4.78 -23.97
C ASN A 425 13.02 -4.02 -25.17
N GLN A 426 12.84 -4.69 -26.32
CA GLN A 426 12.27 -4.07 -27.52
C GLN A 426 10.81 -3.66 -27.30
N LEU A 427 9.99 -4.57 -26.77
CA LEU A 427 8.57 -4.30 -26.54
C LEU A 427 8.35 -3.25 -25.43
N LYS A 428 9.24 -3.19 -24.44
CA LYS A 428 9.19 -2.16 -23.41
C LYS A 428 9.53 -0.78 -23.98
N SER A 429 10.54 -0.67 -24.83
CA SER A 429 11.00 0.61 -25.38
C SER A 429 10.06 1.22 -26.43
N ASP A 430 9.28 0.39 -27.13
CA ASP A 430 8.39 0.83 -28.19
C ASP A 430 6.98 0.20 -27.99
N PRO A 431 6.02 0.95 -27.42
CA PRO A 431 4.67 0.47 -27.16
C PRO A 431 3.91 0.04 -28.42
N ASP A 432 4.16 0.67 -29.57
CA ASP A 432 3.42 0.39 -30.81
C ASP A 432 4.01 -0.77 -31.61
N LEU A 433 5.22 -1.18 -31.25
CA LEU A 433 5.93 -2.26 -31.92
C LEU A 433 5.15 -3.58 -31.85
N HIS A 434 4.87 -4.13 -33.03
CA HIS A 434 4.27 -5.44 -33.23
C HIS A 434 2.86 -5.62 -32.65
N ASN A 435 2.04 -4.56 -32.57
CA ASN A 435 0.63 -4.70 -32.21
C ASN A 435 -0.08 -5.77 -33.05
N GLY A 436 -0.83 -6.65 -32.39
CA GLY A 436 -1.52 -7.80 -32.98
C GLY A 436 -0.67 -9.04 -33.24
N ARG A 437 0.67 -8.93 -33.18
CA ARG A 437 1.55 -10.10 -33.32
C ARG A 437 1.40 -11.04 -32.13
N ILE A 438 1.41 -12.34 -32.41
CA ILE A 438 1.36 -13.39 -31.40
C ILE A 438 2.77 -13.63 -30.86
N PHE A 439 2.90 -13.66 -29.54
CA PHE A 439 4.14 -14.01 -28.85
C PHE A 439 3.97 -15.25 -27.99
N VAL A 440 5.08 -15.95 -27.75
CA VAL A 440 5.21 -17.03 -26.79
C VAL A 440 6.36 -16.73 -25.83
N PHE A 441 6.10 -16.96 -24.55
CA PHE A 441 7.10 -16.85 -23.49
C PHE A 441 6.69 -17.67 -22.27
N GLU A 442 7.66 -17.86 -21.40
CA GLU A 442 7.51 -18.53 -20.12
C GLU A 442 7.91 -17.58 -19.01
N GLY A 443 7.30 -17.73 -17.84
CA GLY A 443 7.61 -16.89 -16.70
C GLY A 443 6.89 -17.34 -15.44
N VAL A 444 7.08 -16.55 -14.38
CA VAL A 444 6.47 -16.78 -13.07
C VAL A 444 5.46 -15.69 -12.78
N VAL A 445 4.23 -16.08 -12.43
CA VAL A 445 3.19 -15.13 -12.01
C VAL A 445 3.67 -14.38 -10.76
N LYS A 446 3.67 -13.05 -10.81
CA LYS A 446 4.06 -12.20 -9.67
C LYS A 446 2.83 -11.72 -8.93
N ASP A 447 1.99 -10.96 -9.61
CA ASP A 447 0.82 -10.33 -9.00
C ASP A 447 -0.45 -10.74 -9.73
N ILE A 448 -1.51 -10.97 -8.97
CA ILE A 448 -2.85 -11.18 -9.48
C ILE A 448 -3.59 -9.87 -9.28
N ILE A 449 -4.09 -9.30 -10.37
CA ILE A 449 -4.75 -7.98 -10.37
C ILE A 449 -6.26 -8.17 -10.38
N ALA A 450 -6.75 -9.10 -11.18
CA ALA A 450 -8.16 -9.47 -11.24
C ALA A 450 -8.33 -10.91 -11.70
N LEU A 451 -9.35 -11.60 -11.19
CA LEU A 451 -9.78 -12.92 -11.64
C LEU A 451 -11.31 -12.94 -11.75
N GLY A 452 -11.84 -13.62 -12.76
CA GLY A 452 -13.28 -13.63 -13.06
C GLY A 452 -13.52 -13.73 -14.56
N ASP A 453 -14.44 -12.91 -15.09
CA ASP A 453 -14.72 -12.86 -16.53
C ASP A 453 -13.53 -12.30 -17.34
N LYS A 454 -12.80 -11.34 -16.74
CA LYS A 454 -11.51 -10.83 -17.22
C LYS A 454 -10.47 -11.09 -16.15
N ASN A 455 -9.45 -11.86 -16.50
CA ASN A 455 -8.32 -12.14 -15.64
C ASN A 455 -7.17 -11.20 -16.02
N ALA A 456 -6.59 -10.54 -15.04
CA ALA A 456 -5.45 -9.66 -15.21
C ALA A 456 -4.36 -10.02 -14.19
N PHE A 457 -3.14 -10.19 -14.64
CA PHE A 457 -2.01 -10.56 -13.78
C PHE A 457 -0.67 -10.19 -14.43
N THR A 458 0.39 -10.13 -13.63
CA THR A 458 1.75 -9.85 -14.10
C THR A 458 2.59 -11.13 -14.10
N VAL A 459 3.46 -11.25 -15.09
CA VAL A 459 4.40 -12.37 -15.24
C VAL A 459 5.82 -11.84 -15.36
N ASP A 460 6.73 -12.36 -14.55
CA ASP A 460 8.16 -12.09 -14.65
C ASP A 460 8.83 -13.09 -15.61
N VAL A 461 9.38 -12.57 -16.70
CA VAL A 461 10.02 -13.36 -17.76
C VAL A 461 11.55 -13.38 -17.68
N SER A 462 12.14 -12.68 -16.70
CA SER A 462 13.60 -12.54 -16.59
C SER A 462 14.32 -13.81 -16.10
N GLY A 463 13.60 -14.69 -15.41
CA GLY A 463 14.18 -15.83 -14.70
C GLY A 463 15.05 -15.45 -13.49
N ASN A 464 15.19 -14.16 -13.15
CA ASN A 464 16.03 -13.66 -12.06
C ASN A 464 15.26 -12.67 -11.16
N SER A 465 15.20 -12.95 -9.85
CA SER A 465 14.48 -12.13 -8.88
C SER A 465 15.05 -10.73 -8.65
N SER A 466 16.32 -10.46 -9.00
CA SER A 466 16.97 -9.18 -8.72
C SER A 466 16.66 -8.07 -9.73
N SER A 467 16.13 -8.42 -10.91
CA SER A 467 15.77 -7.45 -11.96
C SER A 467 14.55 -7.97 -12.73
N PRO A 468 13.35 -7.89 -12.14
CA PRO A 468 12.16 -8.48 -12.73
C PRO A 468 11.81 -7.82 -14.06
N GLN A 469 11.41 -8.64 -15.04
CA GLN A 469 10.93 -8.19 -16.33
C GLN A 469 9.43 -8.50 -16.42
N LEU A 470 8.61 -7.54 -15.98
CA LEU A 470 7.18 -7.74 -15.82
C LEU A 470 6.42 -7.50 -17.12
N VAL A 471 5.61 -8.48 -17.50
CA VAL A 471 4.67 -8.43 -18.63
C VAL A 471 3.25 -8.45 -18.07
N TYR A 472 2.41 -7.52 -18.51
CA TYR A 472 1.01 -7.43 -18.11
C TYR A 472 0.15 -8.30 -19.00
N ILE A 473 -0.63 -9.19 -18.40
CA ILE A 473 -1.43 -10.20 -19.09
C ILE A 473 -2.90 -9.95 -18.85
N GLU A 474 -3.70 -9.95 -19.93
CA GLU A 474 -5.15 -10.05 -19.85
C GLU A 474 -5.63 -11.34 -20.51
N HIS A 475 -6.58 -12.02 -19.87
CA HIS A 475 -7.11 -13.30 -20.34
C HIS A 475 -8.60 -13.44 -19.99
N TRP A 476 -9.43 -13.75 -20.98
CA TRP A 476 -10.89 -13.90 -20.82
C TRP A 476 -11.35 -15.37 -20.72
N GLY A 477 -10.42 -16.31 -20.62
CA GLY A 477 -10.74 -17.71 -20.35
C GLY A 477 -10.69 -18.05 -18.87
N ASN A 478 -11.23 -19.21 -18.51
CA ASN A 478 -11.13 -19.72 -17.14
C ASN A 478 -9.69 -20.10 -16.82
N ILE A 479 -9.18 -19.61 -15.70
CA ILE A 479 -7.82 -19.92 -15.23
C ILE A 479 -7.80 -20.14 -13.72
N SER A 480 -6.88 -20.99 -13.27
CA SER A 480 -6.53 -21.18 -11.86
C SER A 480 -5.02 -20.97 -11.70
N ILE A 481 -4.65 -19.78 -11.24
CA ILE A 481 -3.28 -19.34 -11.02
C ILE A 481 -3.11 -18.75 -9.63
N ARG A 482 -1.90 -18.90 -9.09
CA ARG A 482 -1.42 -18.28 -7.85
C ARG A 482 -0.10 -17.57 -8.14
N SER A 483 0.23 -16.57 -7.33
CA SER A 483 1.59 -16.00 -7.33
C SER A 483 2.62 -17.12 -7.13
N GLY A 484 3.73 -17.05 -7.88
CA GLY A 484 4.77 -18.07 -7.92
C GLY A 484 4.51 -19.22 -8.90
N ASN A 485 3.32 -19.34 -9.51
CA ASN A 485 3.08 -20.37 -10.53
C ASN A 485 3.90 -20.09 -11.80
N LYS A 486 4.50 -21.15 -12.36
CA LYS A 486 5.13 -21.11 -13.68
C LYS A 486 4.07 -21.24 -14.75
N VAL A 487 4.17 -20.38 -15.77
CA VAL A 487 3.21 -20.33 -16.86
C VAL A 487 3.92 -20.19 -18.20
N ARG A 488 3.33 -20.78 -19.23
CA ARG A 488 3.65 -20.57 -20.64
C ARG A 488 2.47 -19.88 -21.30
N ILE A 489 2.71 -18.75 -21.94
CA ILE A 489 1.66 -17.87 -22.47
C ILE A 489 1.81 -17.74 -23.97
N PHE A 490 0.67 -17.79 -24.66
CA PHE A 490 0.53 -17.40 -26.06
C PHE A 490 -0.51 -16.28 -26.17
N GLY A 491 -0.11 -15.13 -26.70
CA GLY A 491 -0.99 -13.96 -26.72
C GLY A 491 -0.62 -12.89 -27.74
N ASN A 492 -1.59 -12.03 -28.07
CA ASN A 492 -1.41 -10.90 -28.96
C ASN A 492 -0.79 -9.71 -28.20
N ARG A 493 0.24 -9.09 -28.77
CA ARG A 493 0.85 -7.86 -28.28
C ARG A 493 -0.08 -6.66 -28.47
N TRP A 494 -0.26 -5.82 -27.45
CA TRP A 494 -1.03 -4.58 -27.60
C TRP A 494 -0.64 -3.43 -26.65
N GLY A 495 0.28 -2.53 -27.05
CA GLY A 495 0.63 -1.32 -26.28
C GLY A 495 1.26 -1.56 -24.90
N ASN A 496 1.66 -0.55 -24.14
CA ASN A 496 2.13 -0.79 -22.76
C ASN A 496 1.01 -0.51 -21.75
N HIS A 497 1.02 -1.25 -20.64
CA HIS A 497 0.23 -0.96 -19.46
C HIS A 497 1.20 -0.62 -18.34
N GLU A 498 1.18 0.64 -17.86
CA GLU A 498 2.09 1.11 -16.81
C GLU A 498 3.57 0.73 -17.09
N ASP A 499 4.04 1.03 -18.31
CA ASP A 499 5.39 0.70 -18.81
C ASP A 499 5.73 -0.80 -18.96
N MET A 500 4.77 -1.70 -18.72
CA MET A 500 4.91 -3.13 -18.98
C MET A 500 4.37 -3.47 -20.37
N PRO A 501 5.06 -4.33 -21.16
CA PRO A 501 4.47 -4.90 -22.36
C PRO A 501 3.15 -5.58 -22.03
N ARG A 502 2.06 -5.17 -22.70
CA ARG A 502 0.73 -5.78 -22.55
C ARG A 502 0.52 -6.88 -23.58
N ILE A 503 0.05 -8.04 -23.09
CA ILE A 503 -0.24 -9.24 -23.87
C ILE A 503 -1.69 -9.68 -23.58
N LEU A 504 -2.49 -9.80 -24.63
CA LEU A 504 -3.82 -10.38 -24.59
C LEU A 504 -3.70 -11.88 -24.82
N ALA A 505 -3.64 -12.64 -23.74
CA ALA A 505 -3.32 -14.07 -23.76
C ALA A 505 -4.53 -14.89 -24.20
N LYS A 506 -4.39 -15.60 -25.33
CA LYS A 506 -5.40 -16.58 -25.76
C LYS A 506 -5.25 -17.90 -25.03
N TYR A 507 -4.01 -18.34 -24.83
CA TYR A 507 -3.71 -19.59 -24.13
C TYR A 507 -2.69 -19.35 -23.02
N VAL A 508 -2.99 -19.92 -21.85
CA VAL A 508 -2.13 -19.91 -20.67
C VAL A 508 -2.03 -21.33 -20.14
N TYR A 509 -0.83 -21.90 -20.16
CA TYR A 509 -0.55 -23.25 -19.66
C TYR A 509 0.27 -23.17 -18.39
N ARG A 510 -0.14 -23.88 -17.36
CA ARG A 510 0.64 -24.06 -16.13
C ARG A 510 1.49 -25.33 -16.24
N TYR A 511 2.71 -25.30 -15.73
CA TYR A 511 3.61 -26.46 -15.73
C TYR A 511 4.52 -26.52 -14.50
#